data_AF-A0AAE6RL41-F1
#
_entry.id   AF-A0AAE6RL41-F1
#
_cell.length_a   1.000
_cell.length_b   1.000
_cell.length_c   1.000
_cell.angle_alpha   90.00
_cell.angle_beta   90.00
_cell.angle_gamma   90.00
#
_symmetry.space_group_name_H-M   'P 1'
#
loop_
_entity.id
_entity.type
_entity.pdbx_description
1 polymer ?
#
loop_
_entity_poly.entity_id
_entity_poly.type
_entity_poly.pdbx_seq_one_letter_code
_entity_poly.pdbx_strand_id
1 'polypeptide(L)'
;MSELRREWRLLRALSAMLAVLLLSACGGSAPVSPEENRSGVVEFVKESAAVVPGEGWSTNEGTPPADRCGLGWGRRGARFAYNYWARPGVDLEGDAQRVAEYWRSLGMSVRVTDSTPWPTVYGEGGPVQRASFATSSAWADRYSIGAVSWCEPGDWMALNRDFRRRAQEGEVQPGDEPRMSEEEQAWTPAPTAPPTAPPSAPAQEPRRPARANRRSRLPVRGRRAAPRRARPSRAS
;
A
#
# COMPACT_ATOMS: atom_id res chain seq x y z
N MET A 1 -59.37 44.44 18.87
CA MET A 1 -58.13 44.02 19.59
C MET A 1 -57.98 42.49 19.75
N SER A 2 -59.03 41.68 19.52
CA SER A 2 -58.99 40.21 19.60
C SER A 2 -58.46 39.54 18.31
N GLU A 3 -58.84 40.05 17.15
CA GLU A 3 -58.44 39.54 15.82
C GLU A 3 -56.91 39.57 15.61
N LEU A 4 -56.27 40.72 15.88
CA LEU A 4 -54.81 40.89 15.77
C LEU A 4 -54.01 39.93 16.66
N ARG A 5 -54.55 39.51 17.81
CA ARG A 5 -53.88 38.53 18.69
C ARG A 5 -53.99 37.10 18.17
N ARG A 6 -55.00 36.80 17.36
CA ARG A 6 -55.24 35.49 16.77
C ARG A 6 -54.33 35.28 15.56
N GLU A 7 -54.19 36.29 14.71
CA GLU A 7 -53.26 36.29 13.58
C GLU A 7 -51.81 36.17 14.04
N TRP A 8 -51.42 36.86 15.10
CA TRP A 8 -50.07 36.77 15.67
C TRP A 8 -49.75 35.41 16.29
N ARG A 9 -50.75 34.72 16.86
CA ARG A 9 -50.59 33.35 17.37
C ARG A 9 -50.46 32.33 16.23
N LEU A 10 -51.22 32.51 15.15
CA LEU A 10 -51.15 31.64 13.97
C LEU A 10 -49.82 31.80 13.23
N LEU A 11 -49.35 33.04 13.05
CA LEU A 11 -48.04 33.33 12.45
C LEU A 11 -46.89 32.72 13.27
N ARG A 12 -46.91 32.85 14.61
CA ARG A 12 -45.89 32.23 15.48
C ARG A 12 -45.92 30.70 15.42
N ALA A 13 -47.10 30.09 15.35
CA ALA A 13 -47.24 28.64 15.24
C ALA A 13 -46.71 28.11 13.89
N LEU A 14 -47.01 28.82 12.79
CA LEU A 14 -46.49 28.50 11.45
C LEU A 14 -44.96 28.65 11.37
N SER A 15 -44.40 29.71 11.94
CA SER A 15 -42.94 29.90 12.00
C SER A 15 -42.25 28.81 12.84
N ALA A 16 -42.87 28.39 13.95
CA ALA A 16 -42.33 27.32 14.79
C ALA A 16 -42.38 25.95 14.07
N MET A 17 -43.47 25.64 13.35
CA MET A 17 -43.55 24.41 12.54
C MET A 17 -42.52 24.39 11.41
N LEU A 18 -42.33 25.51 10.71
CA LEU A 18 -41.35 25.60 9.62
C LEU A 18 -39.91 25.42 10.14
N ALA A 19 -39.60 25.97 11.32
CA ALA A 19 -38.31 25.78 11.96
C ALA A 19 -38.05 24.31 12.38
N VAL A 20 -39.07 23.61 12.90
CA VAL A 20 -38.96 22.18 13.27
C VAL A 20 -38.78 21.28 12.04
N LEU A 21 -39.45 21.58 10.93
CA LEU A 21 -39.27 20.84 9.67
C LEU A 21 -37.87 21.03 9.07
N LEU A 22 -37.28 22.22 9.17
CA LEU A 22 -35.93 22.49 8.65
C LEU A 22 -34.81 21.86 9.49
N LEU A 23 -35.04 21.62 10.79
CA LEU A 23 -34.06 20.96 11.68
C LEU A 23 -34.00 19.44 11.50
N SER A 24 -34.93 18.83 10.75
CA SER A 24 -35.02 17.37 10.58
C SER A 24 -34.21 16.82 9.40
N ALA A 25 -33.57 17.69 8.59
CA ALA A 25 -32.86 17.32 7.36
C ALA A 25 -31.34 17.14 7.53
N CYS A 26 -30.81 17.22 8.76
CA CYS A 26 -29.40 16.99 9.04
C CYS A 26 -29.17 15.62 9.68
N GLY A 27 -28.44 14.74 8.98
CA GLY A 27 -27.67 13.67 9.63
C GLY A 27 -28.02 12.25 9.20
N GLY A 28 -27.74 11.91 7.94
CA GLY A 28 -27.70 10.51 7.53
C GLY A 28 -27.39 10.43 6.05
N SER A 29 -26.11 10.28 5.68
CA SER A 29 -25.76 9.78 4.36
C SER A 29 -26.52 8.46 4.16
N ALA A 30 -27.23 8.32 3.04
CA ALA A 30 -27.88 7.07 2.72
C ALA A 30 -26.83 5.93 2.76
N PRO A 31 -27.19 4.73 3.24
CA PRO A 31 -26.27 3.60 3.20
C PRO A 31 -25.84 3.35 1.76
N VAL A 32 -24.54 3.20 1.54
CA VAL A 32 -23.98 2.90 0.21
C VAL A 32 -24.47 1.52 -0.21
N SER A 33 -25.00 1.39 -1.42
CA SER A 33 -25.45 0.10 -1.92
C SER A 33 -24.25 -0.86 -2.11
N PRO A 34 -24.46 -2.18 -2.06
CA PRO A 34 -23.40 -3.14 -2.35
C PRO A 34 -22.75 -2.93 -3.72
N GLU A 35 -23.54 -2.55 -4.73
CA GLU A 35 -23.09 -2.21 -6.07
C GLU A 35 -22.17 -0.99 -6.06
N GLU A 36 -22.59 0.12 -5.44
CA GLU A 36 -21.77 1.33 -5.33
C GLU A 36 -20.48 1.07 -4.54
N ASN A 37 -20.55 0.30 -3.45
CA ASN A 37 -19.38 -0.04 -2.63
C ASN A 37 -18.37 -0.91 -3.43
N ARG A 38 -18.87 -1.83 -4.25
CA ARG A 38 -18.07 -2.67 -5.14
C ARG A 38 -17.45 -1.85 -6.27
N SER A 39 -18.23 -1.03 -6.96
CA SER A 39 -17.74 -0.20 -8.06
C SER A 39 -16.74 0.85 -7.56
N GLY A 40 -17.00 1.48 -6.42
CA GLY A 40 -16.14 2.52 -5.87
C GLY A 40 -14.73 2.03 -5.52
N VAL A 41 -14.58 0.82 -4.98
CA VAL A 41 -13.23 0.28 -4.71
C VAL A 41 -12.47 -0.06 -6.00
N VAL A 42 -13.17 -0.55 -7.02
CA VAL A 42 -12.55 -0.83 -8.33
C VAL A 42 -12.10 0.46 -9.01
N GLU A 43 -12.99 1.45 -9.06
CA GLU A 43 -12.70 2.77 -9.65
C GLU A 43 -11.53 3.43 -8.94
N PHE A 44 -11.55 3.48 -7.61
CA PHE A 44 -10.45 4.02 -6.81
C PHE A 44 -9.10 3.40 -7.17
N VAL A 45 -9.03 2.07 -7.28
CA VAL A 45 -7.78 1.37 -7.61
C VAL A 45 -7.33 1.68 -9.04
N LYS A 46 -8.25 1.72 -10.01
CA LYS A 46 -7.92 2.00 -11.41
C LYS A 46 -7.49 3.44 -11.63
N GLU A 47 -8.15 4.41 -10.98
CA GLU A 47 -7.73 5.81 -11.01
C GLU A 47 -6.38 6.02 -10.31
N SER A 48 -6.15 5.31 -9.20
CA SER A 48 -4.85 5.34 -8.52
C SER A 48 -3.74 4.72 -9.38
N ALA A 49 -4.04 3.68 -10.16
CA ALA A 49 -3.10 3.12 -11.11
C ALA A 49 -2.80 4.09 -12.27
N ALA A 50 -3.79 4.89 -12.70
CA ALA A 50 -3.67 5.82 -13.82
C ALA A 50 -2.70 7.00 -13.56
N VAL A 51 -2.39 7.32 -12.29
CA VAL A 51 -1.37 8.35 -11.97
C VAL A 51 0.07 7.83 -12.04
N VAL A 52 0.25 6.51 -12.23
CA VAL A 52 1.55 5.86 -12.43
C VAL A 52 1.77 5.65 -13.94
N PRO A 53 2.93 5.99 -14.51
CA PRO A 53 3.23 5.88 -15.93
C PRO A 53 3.63 4.42 -16.17
N GLY A 54 2.62 3.57 -16.31
CA GLY A 54 2.79 2.14 -16.50
C GLY A 54 1.68 1.60 -17.37
N GLU A 55 2.06 0.83 -18.38
CA GLU A 55 1.12 0.06 -19.19
C GLU A 55 0.92 -1.35 -18.60
N GLY A 56 -0.11 -2.05 -19.07
CA GLY A 56 -0.30 -3.46 -18.76
C GLY A 56 -0.90 -3.75 -17.38
N TRP A 57 -1.53 -2.76 -16.74
CA TRP A 57 -2.24 -3.01 -15.50
C TRP A 57 -3.35 -4.06 -15.69
N SER A 58 -3.38 -5.08 -14.83
CA SER A 58 -4.37 -6.16 -14.89
C SER A 58 -4.63 -6.77 -13.51
N THR A 59 -5.76 -7.44 -13.34
CA THR A 59 -6.12 -8.16 -12.10
C THR A 59 -5.94 -9.66 -12.28
N ASN A 60 -5.48 -10.36 -11.26
CA ASN A 60 -5.46 -11.83 -11.22
C ASN A 60 -6.77 -12.43 -10.68
N GLU A 61 -7.58 -11.62 -9.99
CA GLU A 61 -8.82 -12.05 -9.34
C GLU A 61 -9.99 -12.05 -10.32
N GLY A 62 -10.04 -11.06 -11.22
CA GLY A 62 -11.22 -10.71 -12.00
C GLY A 62 -12.26 -10.07 -11.10
N THR A 63 -13.48 -10.59 -11.10
CA THR A 63 -14.60 -10.13 -10.27
C THR A 63 -14.23 -10.06 -8.78
N PRO A 64 -14.25 -8.87 -8.14
CA PRO A 64 -13.99 -8.74 -6.71
C PRO A 64 -15.14 -9.35 -5.89
N PRO A 65 -14.90 -10.43 -5.12
CA PRO A 65 -15.93 -11.03 -4.29
C PRO A 65 -16.24 -10.17 -3.07
N ALA A 66 -17.49 -10.23 -2.60
CA ALA A 66 -17.85 -9.70 -1.30
C ALA A 66 -17.18 -10.53 -0.19
N ASP A 67 -16.49 -9.86 0.73
CA ASP A 67 -15.90 -10.44 1.93
C ASP A 67 -16.70 -10.05 3.17
N ARG A 68 -16.64 -10.91 4.19
CA ARG A 68 -17.28 -10.65 5.48
C ARG A 68 -16.59 -9.50 6.20
N CYS A 69 -17.38 -8.59 6.75
CA CYS A 69 -16.91 -7.63 7.74
C CYS A 69 -17.93 -7.45 8.87
N GLY A 70 -17.50 -6.89 9.99
CA GLY A 70 -18.35 -6.67 11.16
C GLY A 70 -18.72 -5.21 11.30
N LEU A 71 -20.01 -4.93 11.49
CA LEU A 71 -20.54 -3.59 11.81
C LEU A 71 -20.73 -3.40 13.33
N GLY A 72 -20.21 -4.32 14.14
CA GLY A 72 -20.51 -4.43 15.57
C GLY A 72 -21.90 -5.00 15.85
N TRP A 73 -22.16 -5.32 17.13
CA TRP A 73 -23.49 -5.70 17.64
C TRP A 73 -24.17 -6.87 16.90
N GLY A 74 -23.37 -7.83 16.39
CA GLY A 74 -23.89 -9.00 15.66
C GLY A 74 -24.45 -8.69 14.26
N ARG A 75 -24.35 -7.45 13.77
CA ARG A 75 -24.78 -7.08 12.42
C ARG A 75 -23.81 -7.60 11.37
N ARG A 76 -24.37 -8.21 10.33
CA ARG A 76 -23.61 -8.64 9.14
C ARG A 76 -23.24 -7.44 8.29
N GLY A 77 -21.97 -7.39 7.91
CA GLY A 77 -21.46 -6.46 6.92
C GLY A 77 -20.77 -7.19 5.77
N ALA A 78 -20.72 -6.50 4.65
CA ALA A 78 -19.96 -6.89 3.48
C ALA A 78 -19.03 -5.74 3.07
N ARG A 79 -17.87 -6.10 2.53
CA ARG A 79 -16.90 -5.18 1.93
C ARG A 79 -16.30 -5.85 0.69
N PHE A 80 -15.60 -5.08 -0.10
CA PHE A 80 -14.92 -5.56 -1.30
C PHE A 80 -13.44 -5.22 -1.23
N ALA A 81 -12.61 -6.05 -1.84
CA ALA A 81 -11.21 -5.77 -2.06
C ALA A 81 -10.92 -5.94 -3.55
N TYR A 82 -10.02 -5.11 -4.07
CA TYR A 82 -9.60 -5.19 -5.46
C TYR A 82 -8.09 -4.95 -5.55
N ASN A 83 -7.40 -5.83 -6.26
CA ASN A 83 -5.96 -5.73 -6.50
C ASN A 83 -5.67 -5.65 -8.00
N TYR A 84 -4.71 -4.80 -8.33
CA TYR A 84 -4.32 -4.48 -9.69
C TYR A 84 -2.79 -4.45 -9.78
N TRP A 85 -2.27 -5.02 -10.86
CA TRP A 85 -0.85 -5.34 -10.99
C TRP A 85 -0.31 -4.82 -12.29
N ALA A 86 0.89 -4.26 -12.27
CA ALA A 86 1.63 -3.89 -13.46
C ALA A 86 3.08 -4.36 -13.36
N ARG A 87 3.76 -4.34 -14.50
CA ARG A 87 5.21 -4.58 -14.53
C ARG A 87 5.94 -3.48 -13.74
N PRO A 88 7.15 -3.77 -13.23
CA PRO A 88 7.91 -2.78 -12.49
C PRO A 88 8.20 -1.55 -13.36
N GLY A 89 8.03 -0.36 -12.80
CA GLY A 89 8.46 0.90 -13.40
C GLY A 89 9.93 1.20 -13.14
N VAL A 90 10.40 2.31 -13.71
CA VAL A 90 11.80 2.76 -13.60
C VAL A 90 12.02 3.79 -12.49
N ASP A 91 10.98 4.55 -12.13
CA ASP A 91 11.02 5.64 -11.15
C ASP A 91 10.18 5.28 -9.91
N LEU A 92 10.68 4.31 -9.14
CA LEU A 92 9.96 3.73 -8.00
C LEU A 92 9.59 4.80 -6.95
N GLU A 93 10.50 5.72 -6.67
CA GLU A 93 10.29 6.76 -5.67
C GLU A 93 9.30 7.83 -6.17
N GLY A 94 9.45 8.29 -7.42
CA GLY A 94 8.51 9.22 -8.02
C GLY A 94 7.12 8.63 -8.24
N ASP A 95 7.02 7.34 -8.57
CA ASP A 95 5.76 6.61 -8.68
C ASP A 95 5.05 6.51 -7.33
N ALA A 96 5.77 6.14 -6.27
CA ALA A 96 5.23 6.12 -4.92
C ALA A 96 4.77 7.50 -4.45
N GLN A 97 5.54 8.55 -4.74
CA GLN A 97 5.17 9.91 -4.36
C GLN A 97 3.92 10.39 -5.09
N ARG A 98 3.75 10.06 -6.38
CA ARG A 98 2.55 10.41 -7.15
C ARG A 98 1.28 9.75 -6.62
N VAL A 99 1.35 8.46 -6.30
CA VAL A 99 0.22 7.77 -5.64
C VAL A 99 -0.07 8.39 -4.27
N ALA A 100 0.97 8.71 -3.49
CA ALA A 100 0.81 9.33 -2.18
C ALA A 100 0.14 10.71 -2.26
N GLU A 101 0.52 11.55 -3.22
CA GLU A 101 -0.09 12.85 -3.48
C GLU A 101 -1.54 12.72 -3.95
N TYR A 102 -1.81 11.80 -4.87
CA TYR A 102 -3.17 11.51 -5.33
C TYR A 102 -4.08 11.12 -4.16
N TRP A 103 -3.68 10.17 -3.33
CA TRP A 103 -4.47 9.74 -2.18
C TRP A 103 -4.67 10.84 -1.14
N ARG A 104 -3.66 11.67 -0.87
CA ARG A 104 -3.82 12.85 -0.01
C ARG A 104 -4.86 13.82 -0.58
N SER A 105 -4.89 14.02 -1.90
CA SER A 105 -5.87 14.90 -2.55
C SER A 105 -7.31 14.41 -2.40
N LEU A 106 -7.50 13.09 -2.22
CA LEU A 106 -8.79 12.45 -1.92
C LEU A 106 -9.15 12.50 -0.42
N GLY A 107 -8.36 13.18 0.42
CA GLY A 107 -8.60 13.29 1.86
C GLY A 107 -8.16 12.05 2.66
N MET A 108 -7.34 11.17 2.09
CA MET A 108 -6.80 10.02 2.83
C MET A 108 -5.64 10.44 3.73
N SER A 109 -5.49 9.73 4.86
CA SER A 109 -4.25 9.76 5.64
C SER A 109 -3.22 8.84 4.98
N VAL A 110 -2.06 9.37 4.60
CA VAL A 110 -1.08 8.65 3.78
C VAL A 110 0.28 8.56 4.46
N ARG A 111 0.86 7.36 4.49
CA ARG A 111 2.24 7.09 4.88
C ARG A 111 3.00 6.40 3.75
N VAL A 112 4.26 6.76 3.56
CA VAL A 112 5.19 6.10 2.63
C VAL A 112 6.29 5.46 3.48
N THR A 113 6.69 4.23 3.15
CA THR A 113 7.80 3.56 3.84
C THR A 113 9.14 4.05 3.30
N ASP A 114 10.10 4.26 4.20
CA ASP A 114 11.50 4.58 3.86
C ASP A 114 12.29 3.33 3.43
N SER A 115 11.65 2.42 2.70
CA SER A 115 12.26 1.17 2.23
C SER A 115 12.93 1.40 0.89
N THR A 116 14.21 1.77 0.88
CA THR A 116 15.01 1.84 -0.36
C THR A 116 15.42 0.43 -0.80
N PRO A 117 15.31 0.08 -2.10
CA PRO A 117 14.82 0.92 -3.21
C PRO A 117 13.30 0.78 -3.48
N TRP A 118 12.56 0.00 -2.68
CA TRP A 118 11.16 -0.36 -2.92
C TRP A 118 10.18 0.32 -1.95
N PRO A 119 9.88 1.62 -2.10
CA PRO A 119 8.91 2.30 -1.24
C PRO A 119 7.51 1.70 -1.40
N THR A 120 6.76 1.67 -0.30
CA THR A 120 5.34 1.28 -0.27
C THR A 120 4.51 2.40 0.32
N VAL A 121 3.43 2.76 -0.38
CA VAL A 121 2.46 3.75 0.06
C VAL A 121 1.30 3.05 0.72
N TYR A 122 0.83 3.58 1.85
CA TYR A 122 -0.39 3.14 2.51
C TYR A 122 -1.31 4.34 2.74
N GLY A 123 -2.57 4.18 2.36
CA GLY A 123 -3.63 5.16 2.59
C GLY A 123 -4.71 4.60 3.51
N GLU A 124 -5.24 5.44 4.40
CA GLU A 124 -6.34 5.11 5.30
C GLU A 124 -7.40 6.22 5.31
N GLY A 125 -8.68 5.83 5.35
CA GLY A 125 -9.80 6.77 5.30
C GLY A 125 -10.07 7.33 3.91
N GLY A 126 -11.04 8.25 3.80
CA GLY A 126 -11.48 8.81 2.52
C GLY A 126 -12.44 7.88 1.76
N PRO A 127 -12.30 7.72 0.43
CA PRO A 127 -13.26 6.98 -0.40
C PRO A 127 -13.25 5.46 -0.14
N VAL A 128 -12.16 4.93 0.39
CA VAL A 128 -12.00 3.51 0.77
C VAL A 128 -11.55 3.40 2.22
N GLN A 129 -11.70 2.23 2.84
CA GLN A 129 -11.25 2.03 4.22
C GLN A 129 -9.72 2.11 4.30
N ARG A 130 -9.04 1.42 3.39
CA ARG A 130 -7.58 1.39 3.31
C ARG A 130 -7.11 1.03 1.91
N ALA A 131 -5.91 1.48 1.55
CA ALA A 131 -5.25 1.21 0.30
C ALA A 131 -3.75 0.98 0.48
N SER A 132 -3.13 0.25 -0.43
CA SER A 132 -1.68 0.06 -0.48
C SER A 132 -1.17 0.01 -1.91
N PHE A 133 -0.03 0.67 -2.15
CA PHE A 133 0.71 0.62 -3.40
C PHE A 133 2.15 0.21 -3.11
N ALA A 134 2.55 -0.94 -3.62
CA ALA A 134 3.91 -1.46 -3.48
C ALA A 134 4.63 -1.38 -4.83
N THR A 135 5.84 -0.80 -4.81
CA THR A 135 6.69 -0.67 -6.00
C THR A 135 7.54 -1.92 -6.28
N SER A 136 7.53 -2.89 -5.37
CA SER A 136 7.96 -4.26 -5.63
C SER A 136 7.08 -5.20 -4.84
N SER A 137 6.77 -6.34 -5.45
CA SER A 137 6.03 -7.43 -4.84
C SER A 137 6.82 -8.72 -4.95
N ALA A 138 6.44 -9.70 -4.12
CA ALA A 138 7.01 -11.04 -4.19
C ALA A 138 6.75 -11.74 -5.54
N TRP A 139 5.84 -11.22 -6.37
CA TRP A 139 5.56 -11.74 -7.70
C TRP A 139 6.34 -10.94 -8.75
N ALA A 140 7.61 -11.32 -8.92
CA ALA A 140 8.48 -10.79 -9.99
C ALA A 140 8.67 -9.26 -9.95
N ASP A 141 8.81 -8.69 -8.74
CA ASP A 141 9.04 -7.26 -8.49
C ASP A 141 7.95 -6.33 -9.04
N ARG A 142 6.77 -6.87 -9.36
CA ARG A 142 5.67 -6.12 -9.94
C ARG A 142 5.17 -5.00 -9.04
N TYR A 143 4.65 -3.97 -9.68
CA TYR A 143 3.77 -3.02 -9.03
C TYR A 143 2.48 -3.70 -8.62
N SER A 144 2.06 -3.38 -7.40
CA SER A 144 0.80 -3.84 -6.82
C SER A 144 0.08 -2.66 -6.23
N ILE A 145 -1.15 -2.41 -6.68
CA ILE A 145 -2.02 -1.43 -6.08
C ILE A 145 -3.35 -2.08 -5.73
N GLY A 146 -3.80 -1.86 -4.50
CA GLY A 146 -5.03 -2.47 -4.03
C GLY A 146 -5.69 -1.66 -2.94
N ALA A 147 -6.99 -1.89 -2.78
CA ALA A 147 -7.79 -1.23 -1.77
C ALA A 147 -8.85 -2.16 -1.19
N VAL A 148 -9.32 -1.78 -0.01
CA VAL A 148 -10.44 -2.41 0.67
C VAL A 148 -11.49 -1.36 0.93
N SER A 149 -12.71 -1.65 0.49
CA SER A 149 -13.87 -0.78 0.62
C SER A 149 -14.36 -0.69 2.07
N TRP A 150 -15.25 0.26 2.35
CA TRP A 150 -15.89 0.35 3.67
C TRP A 150 -16.77 -0.85 3.96
N CYS A 151 -16.88 -1.18 5.25
CA CYS A 151 -17.81 -2.20 5.69
C CYS A 151 -19.22 -1.63 5.63
N GLU A 152 -20.07 -2.19 4.77
CA GLU A 152 -21.45 -1.76 4.57
C GLU A 152 -22.43 -2.86 5.00
N PRO A 153 -23.68 -2.52 5.36
CA PRO A 153 -24.70 -3.51 5.67
C PRO A 153 -24.92 -4.49 4.52
N GLY A 154 -24.81 -5.79 4.80
CA GLY A 154 -25.03 -6.82 3.78
C GLY A 154 -24.63 -8.22 4.24
N ASP A 155 -25.27 -9.23 3.65
CA ASP A 155 -24.84 -10.63 3.77
C ASP A 155 -23.93 -10.97 2.58
N TRP A 156 -22.63 -11.07 2.83
CA TRP A 156 -21.61 -11.30 1.80
C TRP A 156 -21.86 -12.58 0.99
N MET A 157 -22.45 -13.64 1.58
CA MET A 157 -22.77 -14.87 0.85
C MET A 157 -23.94 -14.67 -0.11
N ALA A 158 -24.98 -13.95 0.32
CA ALA A 158 -26.10 -13.58 -0.54
C ALA A 158 -25.63 -12.71 -1.70
N LEU A 159 -24.83 -11.69 -1.42
CA LEU A 159 -24.25 -10.82 -2.44
C LEU A 159 -23.45 -11.61 -3.47
N ASN A 160 -22.56 -12.50 -3.03
CA ASN A 160 -21.79 -13.35 -3.94
C ASN A 160 -22.66 -14.33 -4.76
N ARG A 161 -23.82 -14.75 -4.27
CA ARG A 161 -24.78 -15.53 -5.08
C ARG A 161 -25.47 -14.65 -6.12
N ASP A 162 -25.88 -13.45 -5.73
CA ASP A 162 -26.58 -12.52 -6.62
C ASP A 162 -25.67 -11.99 -7.74
N PHE A 163 -24.42 -11.62 -7.43
CA PHE A 163 -23.44 -11.23 -8.46
C PHE A 163 -23.16 -12.37 -9.44
N ARG A 164 -23.00 -13.61 -8.94
CA ARG A 164 -22.81 -14.77 -9.83
C ARG A 164 -24.02 -15.05 -10.73
N ARG A 165 -25.25 -14.91 -10.21
CA ARG A 165 -26.46 -15.04 -11.02
C ARG A 165 -26.49 -14.00 -12.14
N ARG A 166 -26.27 -12.72 -11.81
CA ARG A 166 -26.24 -11.62 -12.78
C ARG A 166 -25.18 -11.80 -13.85
N ALA A 167 -23.98 -12.25 -13.47
CA ALA A 167 -22.92 -12.58 -14.42
C ALA A 167 -23.31 -13.71 -15.37
N GLN A 168 -24.04 -14.74 -14.89
CA GLN A 168 -24.58 -15.81 -15.75
C GLN A 168 -25.68 -15.32 -16.70
N GLU A 169 -26.36 -14.24 -16.34
CA GLU A 169 -27.36 -13.56 -17.18
C GLU A 169 -26.71 -12.57 -18.17
N GLY A 170 -25.38 -12.42 -18.14
CA GLY A 170 -24.62 -11.57 -19.06
C GLY A 170 -24.40 -10.14 -18.58
N GLU A 171 -24.74 -9.82 -17.33
CA GLU A 171 -24.40 -8.52 -16.74
C GLU A 171 -22.90 -8.41 -16.48
N VAL A 172 -22.30 -7.29 -16.90
CA VAL A 172 -20.88 -6.97 -16.67
C VAL A 172 -20.82 -5.75 -15.76
N GLN A 173 -20.20 -5.91 -14.58
CA GLN A 173 -20.00 -4.83 -13.61
C GLN A 173 -18.54 -4.37 -13.59
N PRO A 174 -18.25 -3.17 -13.06
CA PRO A 174 -16.87 -2.76 -12.80
C PRO A 174 -16.11 -3.83 -12.00
N GLY A 175 -14.91 -4.17 -12.48
CA GLY A 175 -14.07 -5.23 -11.90
C GLY A 175 -14.35 -6.62 -12.47
N ASP A 176 -15.36 -6.81 -13.32
CA ASP A 176 -15.56 -8.06 -14.09
C ASP A 176 -14.64 -8.15 -15.32
N GLU A 177 -13.56 -7.37 -15.35
CA GLU A 177 -12.56 -7.48 -16.40
C GLU A 177 -11.92 -8.87 -16.44
N PRO A 178 -11.48 -9.32 -17.64
CA PRO A 178 -10.76 -10.56 -17.77
C PRO A 178 -9.58 -10.61 -16.81
N ARG A 179 -9.37 -11.78 -16.22
CA ARG A 179 -8.14 -12.05 -15.48
C ARG A 179 -6.94 -11.84 -16.40
N MET A 180 -5.85 -11.39 -15.80
CA MET A 180 -4.52 -11.34 -16.38
C MET A 180 -4.25 -12.61 -17.20
N SER A 181 -3.75 -12.46 -18.43
CA SER A 181 -3.46 -13.60 -19.31
C SER A 181 -2.39 -14.51 -18.73
N GLU A 182 -2.33 -15.77 -19.17
CA GLU A 182 -1.29 -16.71 -18.73
C GLU A 182 0.12 -16.19 -19.06
N GLU A 183 0.30 -15.54 -20.21
CA GLU A 183 1.56 -14.90 -20.60
C GLU A 183 1.93 -13.77 -19.63
N GLU A 184 0.98 -12.90 -19.32
CA GLU A 184 1.21 -11.80 -18.39
C GLU A 184 1.47 -12.35 -16.98
N GLN A 185 0.81 -13.43 -16.55
CA GLN A 185 1.09 -14.09 -15.26
C GLN A 185 2.48 -14.75 -15.20
N ALA A 186 2.91 -15.36 -16.30
CA ALA A 186 4.19 -16.06 -16.40
C ALA A 186 5.38 -15.13 -16.62
N TRP A 187 5.14 -13.84 -16.91
CA TRP A 187 6.21 -12.89 -17.13
C TRP A 187 7.11 -12.75 -15.89
N THR A 188 8.41 -12.76 -16.16
CA THR A 188 9.49 -12.53 -15.19
C THR A 188 10.47 -11.49 -15.76
N PRO A 189 11.09 -10.67 -14.90
CA PRO A 189 12.11 -9.74 -15.35
C PRO A 189 13.31 -10.51 -15.92
N ALA A 190 13.98 -9.91 -16.91
CA ALA A 190 15.22 -10.48 -17.43
C ALA A 190 16.24 -10.63 -16.28
N PRO A 191 17.06 -11.69 -16.27
CA PRO A 191 18.08 -11.87 -15.25
C PRO A 191 18.97 -10.63 -15.19
N THR A 192 19.06 -9.98 -14.03
CA THR A 192 20.03 -8.92 -13.82
C THR A 192 21.42 -9.53 -13.99
N ALA A 193 22.21 -9.02 -14.94
CA ALA A 193 23.58 -9.50 -15.13
C ALA A 193 24.32 -9.47 -13.79
N PRO A 194 25.10 -10.52 -13.44
CA PRO A 194 25.88 -10.51 -12.21
C PRO A 194 26.75 -9.25 -12.20
N PRO A 195 26.97 -8.61 -11.03
CA PRO A 195 27.82 -7.43 -10.94
C PRO A 195 29.14 -7.78 -11.61
N THR A 196 29.45 -7.10 -12.71
CA THR A 196 30.72 -7.29 -13.40
C THR A 196 31.81 -7.07 -12.37
N ALA A 197 32.63 -8.09 -12.12
CA ALA A 197 33.71 -7.99 -11.16
C ALA A 197 34.46 -6.68 -11.42
N PRO A 198 34.76 -5.87 -10.39
CA PRO A 198 35.57 -4.67 -10.60
C PRO A 198 36.83 -5.08 -11.35
N PRO A 199 37.28 -4.29 -12.35
CA PRO A 199 38.46 -4.65 -13.12
C PRO A 199 39.59 -4.97 -12.15
N SER A 200 40.06 -6.22 -12.21
CA SER A 200 41.15 -6.71 -11.38
C SER A 200 42.26 -5.66 -11.41
N ALA A 201 42.60 -5.11 -10.24
CA ALA A 201 43.71 -4.19 -10.11
C ALA A 201 44.93 -4.81 -10.82
N PRO A 202 45.71 -4.03 -11.59
CA PRO A 202 46.86 -4.57 -12.30
C PRO A 202 47.76 -5.30 -11.31
N ALA A 203 48.13 -6.53 -11.67
CA ALA A 203 48.96 -7.40 -10.87
C ALA A 203 50.18 -6.61 -10.38
N GLN A 204 50.33 -6.47 -9.06
CA GLN A 204 51.55 -5.91 -8.50
C GLN A 204 52.70 -6.84 -8.87
N GLU A 205 53.63 -6.31 -9.65
CA GLU A 205 54.87 -6.98 -10.02
C GLU A 205 55.60 -7.47 -8.76
N PRO A 206 56.09 -8.73 -8.74
CA PRO A 206 56.69 -9.29 -7.54
C PRO A 206 57.89 -8.45 -7.11
N ARG A 207 57.80 -7.83 -5.93
CA ARG A 207 58.91 -7.11 -5.31
C ARG A 207 60.12 -8.05 -5.19
N ARG A 208 61.17 -7.73 -5.93
CA ARG A 208 62.51 -8.32 -5.82
C ARG A 208 62.94 -8.32 -4.33
N PRO A 209 63.43 -9.44 -3.78
CA PRO A 209 63.89 -9.46 -2.41
C PRO A 209 65.09 -8.53 -2.22
N ALA A 210 65.03 -7.72 -1.16
CA ALA A 210 66.09 -6.80 -0.78
C ALA A 210 67.37 -7.59 -0.49
N ARG A 211 68.46 -7.17 -1.13
CA ARG A 211 69.81 -7.70 -0.96
C ARG A 211 70.28 -7.43 0.47
N ALA A 212 70.45 -8.47 1.27
CA ALA A 212 70.98 -8.38 2.63
C ALA A 212 72.38 -7.76 2.61
N ASN A 213 72.52 -6.56 3.16
CA ASN A 213 73.81 -5.89 3.29
C ASN A 213 74.51 -6.36 4.57
N ARG A 214 75.63 -7.06 4.38
CA ARG A 214 76.47 -7.67 5.40
C ARG A 214 77.49 -6.64 5.87
N ARG A 215 77.29 -6.00 7.04
CA ARG A 215 78.36 -5.29 7.76
C ARG A 215 78.27 -5.50 9.28
N SER A 216 79.13 -6.42 9.73
CA SER A 216 80.00 -6.43 10.91
C SER A 216 79.67 -5.62 12.18
N ARG A 217 79.47 -6.38 13.27
CA ARG A 217 80.11 -6.34 14.62
C ARG A 217 80.17 -5.01 15.40
N LEU A 218 79.66 -5.03 16.63
CA LEU A 218 80.46 -5.05 17.89
C LEU A 218 79.55 -5.36 19.12
N PRO A 219 80.09 -5.95 20.21
CA PRO A 219 79.31 -6.45 21.34
C PRO A 219 79.27 -5.48 22.53
N VAL A 220 78.18 -5.46 23.28
CA VAL A 220 78.15 -4.87 24.63
C VAL A 220 77.57 -5.88 25.62
N ARG A 221 78.37 -6.12 26.67
CA ARG A 221 78.12 -6.95 27.85
C ARG A 221 76.88 -6.50 28.63
N GLY A 222 75.99 -7.46 28.89
CA GLY A 222 75.57 -7.90 30.23
C GLY A 222 74.74 -6.97 31.12
N ARG A 223 73.57 -7.47 31.57
CA ARG A 223 73.18 -7.55 33.00
C ARG A 223 71.84 -8.30 33.19
N ARG A 224 71.94 -9.40 33.93
CA ARG A 224 71.07 -9.98 35.00
C ARG A 224 69.54 -10.13 34.81
N ALA A 225 69.10 -11.36 35.13
CA ALA A 225 67.76 -11.82 35.53
C ALA A 225 67.21 -11.05 36.77
N ALA A 226 65.94 -11.07 37.19
CA ALA A 226 64.80 -12.01 37.15
C ALA A 226 63.51 -11.23 37.60
N PRO A 227 62.40 -11.83 38.12
CA PRO A 227 61.56 -12.94 37.67
C PRO A 227 60.03 -12.59 37.55
N ARG A 228 59.28 -13.56 36.99
CA ARG A 228 57.83 -13.89 37.08
C ARG A 228 56.93 -13.07 38.03
N ARG A 229 55.72 -12.72 37.55
CA ARG A 229 54.43 -12.97 38.24
C ARG A 229 53.31 -13.27 37.24
N ALA A 230 52.42 -14.17 37.65
CA ALA A 230 51.30 -14.73 36.90
C ALA A 230 49.95 -14.16 37.39
N ARG A 231 49.00 -13.97 36.46
CA ARG A 231 47.49 -14.11 36.52
C ARG A 231 46.71 -13.42 37.68
N PRO A 232 45.35 -13.36 37.72
CA PRO A 232 44.30 -13.83 36.78
C PRO A 232 43.12 -12.83 36.48
N SER A 233 42.27 -13.25 35.52
CA SER A 233 40.79 -13.16 35.37
C SER A 233 39.89 -12.40 36.38
N ARG A 234 38.91 -11.66 35.84
CA ARG A 234 37.48 -11.50 36.27
C ARG A 234 36.76 -10.73 35.14
N ALA A 235 35.76 -11.27 34.42
CA ALA A 235 34.38 -11.60 34.81
C ALA A 235 33.59 -10.39 35.33
N SER A 236 32.74 -9.84 34.46
CA SER A 236 31.33 -9.46 34.70
C SER A 236 30.65 -9.29 33.34
#